data_AF-Q0FV85-F1
#
_entry.id   AF-Q0FV85-F1
#
_cell.length_a   1.000
_cell.length_b   1.000
_cell.length_c   1.000
_cell.angle_alpha   90.00
_cell.angle_beta   90.00
_cell.angle_gamma   90.00
#
_symmetry.space_group_name_H-M   'P 1'
#
loop_
_entity.id
_entity.type
_entity.pdbx_description
1 polymer ?
#
loop_
_entity_poly.entity_id
_entity_poly.type
_entity_poly.pdbx_seq_one_letter_code
_entity_poly.pdbx_strand_id
1 'polypeptide(L)'
;MPPAGIFFGQKKTGALPSWPLLAENIPGSPRLARAEQRPNGPEGIMAELQEFVQAQDRHWPQILAELRDGRKATHWIWYVFPQLDSLGRSQMARHFGLTGRDEAADYLAHPVLGPRLRDATELLLRHEDTAPEDILGPVDALKVRSCMTLFEAVPGAPGCFREVLNLLYAGQRCPVTREALT
;
A
#
# COMPACT_ATOMS: atom_id res chain seq x y z
N MET A 1 -46.22 -25.61 9.45
CA MET A 1 -45.39 -24.43 9.15
C MET A 1 -44.04 -24.59 9.85
N PRO A 2 -42.92 -24.65 9.13
CA PRO A 2 -41.60 -24.32 9.68
C PRO A 2 -41.19 -22.88 9.28
N PRO A 3 -40.31 -22.20 10.05
CA PRO A 3 -40.02 -20.78 9.85
C PRO A 3 -38.84 -20.52 8.89
N ALA A 4 -38.95 -19.31 8.30
CA ALA A 4 -38.04 -18.49 7.50
C ALA A 4 -36.60 -18.96 7.26
N GLY A 5 -36.26 -19.08 5.97
CA GLY A 5 -34.90 -19.31 5.48
C GLY A 5 -33.97 -18.10 5.69
N ILE A 6 -32.73 -18.42 6.04
CA ILE A 6 -31.61 -17.48 6.08
C ILE A 6 -31.15 -17.26 4.64
N PHE A 7 -31.31 -16.02 4.14
CA PHE A 7 -30.71 -15.58 2.88
C PHE A 7 -29.20 -15.46 3.07
N PHE A 8 -28.44 -16.41 2.56
CA PHE A 8 -27.02 -16.22 2.29
C PHE A 8 -26.90 -15.28 1.09
N GLY A 9 -26.56 -14.01 1.36
CA GLY A 9 -26.15 -13.07 0.33
C GLY A 9 -24.94 -13.63 -0.40
N GLN A 10 -25.11 -13.94 -1.68
CA GLN A 10 -24.04 -14.31 -2.58
C GLN A 10 -23.03 -13.15 -2.61
N LYS A 11 -21.84 -13.35 -2.01
CA LYS A 11 -20.72 -12.43 -2.16
C LYS A 11 -20.42 -12.32 -3.66
N LYS A 12 -20.53 -11.12 -4.24
CA LYS A 12 -20.08 -10.89 -5.61
C LYS A 12 -18.56 -11.08 -5.62
N THR A 13 -18.12 -12.24 -6.09
CA THR A 13 -16.74 -12.47 -6.50
C THR A 13 -16.47 -11.63 -7.74
N GLY A 14 -16.14 -10.36 -7.55
CA GLY A 14 -15.49 -9.57 -8.59
C GLY A 14 -14.18 -10.27 -8.95
N ALA A 15 -13.96 -10.53 -10.24
CA ALA A 15 -12.72 -11.12 -10.71
C ALA A 15 -11.55 -10.25 -10.23
N LEU A 16 -10.59 -10.86 -9.54
CA LEU A 16 -9.39 -10.17 -9.07
C LEU A 16 -8.65 -9.54 -10.27
N PRO A 17 -8.12 -8.32 -10.15
CA PRO A 17 -7.36 -7.69 -11.22
C PRO A 17 -6.12 -8.54 -11.55
N SER A 18 -6.09 -9.06 -12.78
CA SER A 18 -4.97 -9.83 -13.32
C SER A 18 -3.78 -8.90 -13.56
N TRP A 19 -2.62 -9.25 -13.01
CA TRP A 19 -1.36 -8.59 -13.32
C TRP A 19 -0.96 -8.95 -14.77
N PRO A 20 -0.68 -8.01 -15.67
CA PRO A 20 -0.04 -8.34 -16.93
C PRO A 20 1.34 -8.93 -16.62
N LEU A 21 1.64 -10.07 -17.24
CA LEU A 21 2.87 -10.85 -17.12
C LEU A 21 4.14 -9.98 -17.17
N LEU A 22 5.16 -10.50 -16.50
CA LEU A 22 6.44 -9.89 -16.14
C LEU A 22 7.20 -9.21 -17.28
N ALA A 23 7.84 -8.10 -16.91
CA ALA A 23 9.19 -7.69 -17.27
C ALA A 23 9.62 -7.72 -18.75
N GLU A 24 9.55 -6.56 -19.42
CA GLU A 24 10.58 -6.23 -20.41
C GLU A 24 11.00 -4.76 -20.26
N ASN A 25 12.23 -4.59 -19.78
CA ASN A 25 13.08 -3.40 -19.85
C ASN A 25 12.59 -2.10 -19.16
N ILE A 26 12.58 -2.11 -17.82
CA ILE A 26 12.35 -0.92 -17.00
C ILE A 26 13.71 -0.29 -16.64
N PRO A 27 14.00 0.98 -17.02
CA PRO A 27 15.22 1.66 -16.58
C PRO A 27 15.27 1.73 -15.04
N GLY A 28 16.47 1.59 -14.48
CA GLY A 28 16.72 1.45 -13.04
C GLY A 28 15.97 2.47 -12.17
N SER A 29 15.62 2.07 -10.95
CA SER A 29 14.85 2.91 -10.03
C SER A 29 15.60 4.24 -9.75
N PRO A 30 14.98 5.41 -10.01
CA PRO A 30 15.53 6.70 -9.63
C PRO A 30 15.84 6.79 -8.13
N ARG A 31 15.15 6.01 -7.29
CA ARG A 31 15.41 5.98 -5.85
C ARG A 31 16.61 5.10 -5.52
N LEU A 32 16.78 3.93 -6.15
CA LEU A 32 18.02 3.13 -6.00
C LEU A 32 19.25 3.94 -6.41
N ALA A 33 19.19 4.68 -7.53
CA ALA A 33 20.28 5.54 -7.97
C ALA A 33 20.63 6.66 -6.95
N ARG A 34 19.64 7.16 -6.19
CA ARG A 34 19.87 8.11 -5.08
C ARG A 34 20.40 7.40 -3.83
N ALA A 35 19.87 6.21 -3.53
CA ALA A 35 20.31 5.39 -2.41
C ALA A 35 21.78 4.96 -2.54
N GLU A 36 22.28 4.75 -3.76
CA GLU A 36 23.70 4.48 -4.04
C GLU A 36 24.60 5.71 -3.83
N GLN A 37 24.06 6.92 -3.96
CA GLN A 37 24.79 8.19 -3.81
C GLN A 37 24.64 8.80 -2.41
N ARG A 38 23.94 8.13 -1.49
CA ARG A 38 23.65 8.66 -0.16
C ARG A 38 24.88 8.61 0.76
N PRO A 39 25.05 9.59 1.66
CA PRO A 39 25.98 9.41 2.78
C PRO A 39 25.55 8.18 3.59
N ASN A 40 26.50 7.27 3.85
CA ASN A 40 26.24 6.11 4.70
C ASN A 40 25.85 6.58 6.10
N GLY A 41 24.64 6.25 6.53
CA GLY A 41 24.18 6.55 7.89
C GLY A 41 22.69 6.87 7.99
N PRO A 42 22.19 7.05 9.22
CA PRO A 42 20.77 7.30 9.49
C PRO A 42 20.25 8.62 8.91
N GLU A 43 21.13 9.60 8.68
CA GLU A 43 20.77 10.94 8.19
C GLU A 43 20.22 10.92 6.75
N GLY A 44 20.78 10.08 5.87
CA GLY A 44 20.31 9.93 4.48
C GLY A 44 18.93 9.30 4.40
N ILE A 45 18.69 8.24 5.20
CA ILE A 45 17.39 7.55 5.27
C ILE A 45 16.32 8.51 5.84
N MET A 46 16.66 9.28 6.88
CA MET A 46 15.75 10.24 7.48
C MET A 46 15.29 11.32 6.48
N ALA A 47 16.20 11.81 5.62
CA ALA A 47 15.87 12.81 4.61
C ALA A 47 14.88 12.28 3.55
N GLU A 48 15.06 11.04 3.08
CA GLU A 48 14.14 10.42 2.12
C GLU A 48 12.76 10.16 2.73
N LEU A 49 12.71 9.70 3.99
CA LEU A 49 11.45 9.53 4.72
C LEU A 49 10.76 10.88 4.99
N GLN A 50 11.51 11.95 5.20
CA GLN A 50 10.96 13.29 5.39
C GLN A 50 10.20 13.79 4.14
N GLU A 51 10.60 13.40 2.93
CA GLU A 51 9.85 13.73 1.70
C GLU A 51 8.43 13.14 1.71
N PHE A 52 8.24 11.93 2.27
CA PHE A 52 6.90 11.36 2.46
C PHE A 52 6.07 12.20 3.42
N VAL A 53 6.66 12.63 4.54
CA VAL A 53 5.97 13.45 5.55
C VAL A 53 5.49 14.76 4.90
N GLN A 54 6.36 15.45 4.17
CA GLN A 54 6.03 16.69 3.49
C GLN A 54 4.95 16.52 2.40
N ALA A 55 4.95 15.38 1.69
CA ALA A 55 3.91 15.06 0.73
C ALA A 55 2.56 14.80 1.41
N GLN A 56 2.57 14.04 2.51
CA GLN A 56 1.37 13.75 3.29
C GLN A 56 0.80 15.01 3.95
N ASP A 57 1.64 15.85 4.58
CA ASP A 57 1.20 17.05 5.32
C ASP A 57 0.34 17.99 4.48
N ARG A 58 0.67 18.14 3.19
CA ARG A 58 -0.07 18.97 2.25
C ARG A 58 -1.51 18.52 2.03
N HIS A 59 -1.80 17.23 2.22
CA HIS A 59 -3.07 16.61 1.84
C HIS A 59 -3.72 15.78 2.96
N TRP A 60 -3.09 15.66 4.14
CA TRP A 60 -3.47 14.70 5.17
C TRP A 60 -4.94 14.80 5.60
N PRO A 61 -5.50 15.99 5.88
CA PRO A 61 -6.91 16.10 6.23
C PRO A 61 -7.84 15.59 5.13
N GLN A 62 -7.51 15.86 3.87
CA GLN A 62 -8.28 15.41 2.70
C GLN A 62 -8.16 13.90 2.51
N ILE A 63 -6.97 13.34 2.64
CA ILE A 63 -6.73 11.88 2.57
C ILE A 63 -7.59 11.15 3.59
N LEU A 64 -7.60 11.64 4.84
CA LEU A 64 -8.41 11.04 5.90
C LEU A 64 -9.91 11.16 5.63
N ALA A 65 -10.37 12.26 5.03
CA ALA A 65 -11.77 12.41 4.62
C ALA A 65 -12.15 11.40 3.54
N GLU A 66 -11.37 11.31 2.45
CA GLU A 66 -11.61 10.37 1.35
C GLU A 66 -11.62 8.90 1.80
N LEU A 67 -10.70 8.53 2.70
CA LEU A 67 -10.65 7.19 3.29
C LEU A 67 -11.85 6.90 4.21
N ARG A 68 -12.30 7.88 5.01
CA ARG A 68 -13.51 7.74 5.83
C ARG A 68 -14.76 7.58 4.98
N ASP A 69 -14.83 8.31 3.88
CA ASP A 69 -15.97 8.29 2.95
C ASP A 69 -15.96 7.04 2.05
N GLY A 70 -14.88 6.25 2.08
CA GLY A 70 -14.76 5.04 1.25
C GLY A 70 -14.66 5.36 -0.23
N ARG A 71 -14.16 6.55 -0.58
CA ARG A 71 -14.04 6.99 -1.98
C ARG A 71 -12.84 7.90 -2.16
N LYS A 72 -11.77 7.31 -2.66
CA LYS A 72 -10.60 8.04 -3.11
C LYS A 72 -10.93 8.88 -4.34
N ALA A 73 -10.56 10.16 -4.29
CA ALA A 73 -10.80 11.12 -5.36
C ALA A 73 -9.52 11.84 -5.83
N THR A 74 -8.47 11.91 -5.01
CA THR A 74 -7.26 12.69 -5.32
C THR A 74 -5.96 11.87 -5.36
N HIS A 75 -4.85 12.54 -5.70
CA HIS A 75 -3.58 11.92 -6.08
C HIS A 75 -2.60 11.77 -4.89
N TRP A 76 -2.82 10.75 -4.07
CA TRP A 76 -1.98 10.53 -2.87
C TRP A 76 -1.49 9.10 -2.65
N ILE A 77 -1.89 8.16 -3.50
CA ILE A 77 -1.69 6.73 -3.25
C ILE A 77 -0.22 6.35 -3.01
N TRP A 78 0.72 6.98 -3.72
CA TRP A 78 2.13 6.57 -3.73
C TRP A 78 2.85 6.86 -2.42
N TYR A 79 2.52 7.98 -1.77
CA TYR A 79 3.19 8.42 -0.55
C TYR A 79 2.40 8.08 0.73
N VAL A 80 1.17 7.56 0.61
CA VAL A 80 0.39 7.00 1.73
C VAL A 80 0.50 5.48 1.80
N PHE A 81 0.36 4.80 0.66
CA PHE A 81 0.50 3.35 0.55
C PHE A 81 1.64 3.00 -0.42
N PRO A 82 2.91 3.22 -0.02
CA PRO A 82 4.04 2.94 -0.87
C PRO A 82 4.17 1.44 -1.14
N GLN A 83 4.60 1.12 -2.35
CA GLN A 83 4.95 -0.23 -2.81
C GLN A 83 6.44 -0.26 -3.12
N LEU A 84 6.99 -1.41 -3.50
CA LEU A 84 8.36 -1.45 -3.99
C LEU A 84 8.50 -0.61 -5.27
N ASP A 85 9.62 0.09 -5.38
CA ASP A 85 9.97 0.93 -6.53
C ASP A 85 10.06 0.14 -7.84
N SER A 86 10.50 -1.11 -7.77
CA SER A 86 10.59 -2.07 -8.86
C SER A 86 9.24 -2.40 -9.50
N LEU A 87 8.14 -2.23 -8.75
CA LEU A 87 6.78 -2.39 -9.27
C LEU A 87 6.22 -1.07 -9.85
N GLY A 88 6.95 0.05 -9.72
CA GLY A 88 6.51 1.38 -10.12
C GLY A 88 6.51 1.60 -11.64
N ARG A 89 5.34 1.90 -12.22
CA ARG A 89 5.21 2.24 -13.65
C ARG A 89 5.25 3.75 -13.93
N SER A 90 4.71 4.56 -13.02
CA SER A 90 4.77 6.02 -13.13
C SER A 90 6.01 6.58 -12.44
N GLN A 91 6.42 7.79 -12.83
CA GLN A 91 7.50 8.51 -12.17
C GLN A 91 7.25 8.63 -10.67
N MET A 92 6.02 8.98 -10.27
CA MET A 92 5.65 9.14 -8.86
C MET A 92 5.67 7.81 -8.08
N ALA A 93 5.28 6.71 -8.72
CA ALA A 93 5.34 5.38 -8.11
C ALA A 93 6.77 4.88 -7.89
N ARG A 94 7.71 5.27 -8.76
CA ARG A 94 9.14 4.98 -8.56
C ARG A 94 9.76 5.93 -7.54
N HIS A 95 9.39 7.21 -7.59
CA HIS A 95 9.93 8.23 -6.68
C HIS A 95 9.57 7.97 -5.21
N PHE A 96 8.32 7.56 -4.94
CA PHE A 96 7.85 7.17 -3.60
C PHE A 96 7.92 5.67 -3.32
N GLY A 97 8.50 4.89 -4.23
CA GLY A 97 8.60 3.43 -4.06
C GLY A 97 9.73 3.08 -3.11
N LEU A 98 9.52 2.09 -2.25
CA LEU A 98 10.54 1.60 -1.31
C LEU A 98 11.47 0.59 -2.01
N THR A 99 12.71 0.52 -1.58
CA THR A 99 13.75 -0.36 -2.15
C THR A 99 13.65 -1.80 -1.64
N GLY A 100 13.02 -2.02 -0.50
CA GLY A 100 12.91 -3.37 0.09
C GLY A 100 12.30 -3.41 1.48
N ARG A 101 12.44 -4.56 2.13
CA ARG A 101 11.93 -4.79 3.49
C ARG A 101 12.59 -3.90 4.54
N ASP A 102 13.89 -3.64 4.43
CA ASP A 102 14.63 -2.85 5.42
C ASP A 102 14.14 -1.39 5.44
N GLU A 103 14.00 -0.75 4.27
CA GLU A 103 13.43 0.60 4.18
C GLU A 103 11.95 0.64 4.61
N ALA A 104 11.18 -0.43 4.37
CA ALA A 104 9.83 -0.55 4.90
C ALA A 104 9.82 -0.64 6.44
N ALA A 105 10.83 -1.29 7.05
CA ALA A 105 10.99 -1.31 8.50
C ALA A 105 11.33 0.10 9.04
N ASP A 106 12.22 0.83 8.38
CA ASP A 106 12.54 2.22 8.72
C ASP A 106 11.29 3.13 8.60
N TYR A 107 10.50 2.95 7.54
CA TYR A 107 9.22 3.66 7.35
C TYR A 107 8.24 3.38 8.50
N LEU A 108 8.11 2.12 8.94
CA LEU A 108 7.22 1.75 10.05
C LEU A 108 7.72 2.25 11.42
N ALA A 109 9.04 2.31 11.60
CA ALA A 109 9.67 2.81 12.82
C ALA A 109 9.61 4.34 12.91
N HIS A 110 9.47 5.04 11.78
CA HIS A 110 9.40 6.49 11.74
C HIS A 110 8.20 7.04 12.55
N PRO A 111 8.40 8.02 13.45
CA PRO A 111 7.40 8.45 14.44
C PRO A 111 6.13 9.07 13.83
N VAL A 112 6.18 9.50 12.58
CA VAL A 112 5.01 10.05 11.86
C VAL A 112 4.45 9.06 10.84
N LEU A 113 5.29 8.35 10.10
CA LEU A 113 4.87 7.58 8.93
C LEU A 113 4.25 6.24 9.35
N GLY A 114 4.83 5.58 10.34
CA GLY A 114 4.28 4.35 10.91
C GLY A 114 2.86 4.55 11.44
N PRO A 115 2.59 5.52 12.34
CA PRO A 115 1.24 5.84 12.78
C PRO A 115 0.29 6.19 11.64
N ARG A 116 0.72 7.03 10.67
CA ARG A 116 -0.14 7.41 9.55
C ARG A 116 -0.54 6.25 8.64
N LEU A 117 0.39 5.33 8.36
CA LEU A 117 0.08 4.14 7.58
C LEU A 117 -0.90 3.23 8.34
N ARG A 118 -0.74 3.09 9.66
CA ARG A 118 -1.70 2.36 10.52
C ARG A 118 -3.08 3.01 10.46
N ASP A 119 -3.19 4.31 10.70
CA ASP A 119 -4.46 5.05 10.66
C ASP A 119 -5.16 4.90 9.31
N ALA A 120 -4.41 5.04 8.21
CA ALA A 120 -4.96 4.90 6.86
C ALA A 120 -5.43 3.46 6.58
N THR A 121 -4.70 2.46 7.08
CA THR A 121 -5.06 1.03 6.97
C THR A 121 -6.33 0.72 7.75
N GLU A 122 -6.44 1.24 8.98
CA GLU A 122 -7.62 1.06 9.83
C GLU A 122 -8.85 1.73 9.21
N LEU A 123 -8.70 2.88 8.55
CA LEU A 123 -9.80 3.50 7.82
C LEU A 123 -10.27 2.65 6.62
N LEU A 124 -9.37 1.99 5.90
CA LEU A 124 -9.76 1.05 4.84
C LEU A 124 -10.55 -0.14 5.38
N LEU A 125 -10.18 -0.66 6.56
CA LEU A 125 -10.87 -1.78 7.20
C LEU A 125 -12.32 -1.46 7.57
N ARG A 126 -12.68 -0.18 7.71
CA ARG A 126 -14.09 0.23 7.95
C ARG A 126 -15.01 -0.07 6.77
N HIS A 127 -14.45 -0.39 5.60
CA HIS A 127 -15.17 -0.69 4.37
C HIS A 127 -14.99 -2.16 3.94
N GLU A 128 -14.83 -3.08 4.89
CA GLU A 128 -14.57 -4.51 4.63
C GLU A 128 -15.58 -5.22 3.71
N ASP A 129 -16.82 -4.72 3.65
CA ASP A 129 -17.87 -5.24 2.77
C ASP A 129 -17.89 -4.61 1.36
N THR A 130 -17.00 -3.66 1.08
CA THR A 130 -16.89 -2.96 -0.21
C THR A 130 -15.67 -3.45 -0.98
N ALA A 131 -15.81 -3.64 -2.29
CA ALA A 131 -14.67 -4.03 -3.13
C ALA A 131 -13.59 -2.92 -3.11
N PRO A 132 -12.30 -3.25 -2.97
CA PRO A 132 -11.25 -2.24 -2.90
C PRO A 132 -11.19 -1.36 -4.15
N GLU A 133 -11.59 -1.87 -5.31
CA GLU A 133 -11.69 -1.11 -6.56
C GLU A 133 -12.78 -0.03 -6.52
N ASP A 134 -13.86 -0.23 -5.77
CA ASP A 134 -14.92 0.76 -5.61
C ASP A 134 -14.48 1.90 -4.65
N ILE A 135 -13.55 1.60 -3.74
CA ILE A 135 -12.97 2.56 -2.80
C ILE A 135 -11.84 3.36 -3.45
N LEU A 136 -10.91 2.66 -4.10
CA LEU A 136 -9.61 3.20 -4.51
C LEU A 136 -9.51 3.42 -6.03
N GLY A 137 -10.35 2.77 -6.81
CA GLY A 137 -10.15 2.55 -8.24
C GLY A 137 -9.26 1.32 -8.52
N PRO A 138 -9.31 0.77 -9.73
CA PRO A 138 -8.71 -0.54 -10.05
C PRO A 138 -7.18 -0.56 -9.94
N VAL A 139 -6.53 0.54 -10.31
CA VAL A 139 -5.06 0.63 -10.27
C VAL A 139 -4.57 0.80 -8.83
N ASP A 140 -5.23 1.63 -8.04
CA ASP A 140 -4.78 1.95 -6.69
C ASP A 140 -5.10 0.83 -5.69
N ALA A 141 -6.14 0.03 -5.94
CA ALA A 141 -6.38 -1.23 -5.23
C ALA A 141 -5.18 -2.20 -5.35
N LEU A 142 -4.58 -2.32 -6.55
CA LEU A 142 -3.37 -3.12 -6.73
C LEU A 142 -2.18 -2.57 -5.93
N LYS A 143 -2.07 -1.24 -5.80
CA LYS A 143 -1.00 -0.59 -5.03
C LYS A 143 -1.16 -0.86 -3.54
N VAL A 144 -2.37 -0.74 -3.01
CA VAL A 144 -2.65 -1.07 -1.61
C VAL A 144 -2.35 -2.55 -1.34
N ARG A 145 -2.76 -3.48 -2.20
CA ARG A 145 -2.40 -4.90 -2.03
C ARG A 145 -0.88 -5.11 -1.98
N SER A 146 -0.13 -4.42 -2.85
CA SER A 146 1.33 -4.49 -2.89
C SER A 146 1.97 -3.90 -1.62
N CYS A 147 1.48 -2.74 -1.18
CA CYS A 147 1.87 -2.07 0.06
C CYS A 147 1.63 -2.97 1.28
N MET A 148 0.41 -3.48 1.46
CA MET A 148 0.08 -4.36 2.60
C MET A 148 0.91 -5.64 2.59
N THR A 149 1.21 -6.21 1.41
CA THR A 149 2.08 -7.38 1.27
C THR A 149 3.51 -7.07 1.72
N LEU A 150 4.03 -5.89 1.36
CA LEU A 150 5.37 -5.44 1.76
C LEU A 150 5.45 -5.25 3.28
N PHE A 151 4.50 -4.50 3.85
CA PHE A 151 4.53 -4.17 5.28
C PHE A 151 4.15 -5.33 6.18
N GLU A 152 3.28 -6.26 5.75
CA GLU A 152 3.04 -7.54 6.45
C GLU A 152 4.35 -8.32 6.63
N ALA A 153 5.27 -8.20 5.69
CA ALA A 153 6.51 -8.94 5.68
C ALA A 153 7.56 -8.39 6.66
N VAL A 154 7.36 -7.20 7.21
CA VAL A 154 8.28 -6.60 8.20
C VAL A 154 8.12 -7.30 9.56
N PRO A 155 9.20 -7.76 10.21
CA PRO A 155 9.13 -8.38 11.53
C PRO A 155 8.47 -7.47 12.58
N GLY A 156 7.47 -7.98 13.30
CA GLY A 156 6.75 -7.22 14.32
C GLY A 156 5.77 -6.19 13.78
N ALA A 157 5.47 -6.20 12.47
CA ALA A 157 4.48 -5.30 11.89
C ALA A 157 3.08 -5.49 12.52
N PRO A 158 2.30 -4.41 12.64
CA PRO A 158 0.90 -4.47 13.05
C PRO A 158 0.07 -5.48 12.24
N GLY A 159 -0.87 -6.13 12.92
CA GLY A 159 -1.76 -7.12 12.30
C GLY A 159 -2.71 -6.55 11.24
N CYS A 160 -2.97 -5.23 11.25
CA CYS A 160 -3.93 -4.59 10.35
C CYS A 160 -3.54 -4.72 8.86
N PHE A 161 -2.25 -4.80 8.52
CA PHE A 161 -1.82 -5.00 7.13
C PHE A 161 -2.25 -6.38 6.59
N ARG A 162 -2.07 -7.42 7.41
CA ARG A 162 -2.56 -8.78 7.12
C ARG A 162 -4.08 -8.83 7.05
N GLU A 163 -4.74 -8.10 7.93
CA GLU A 163 -6.20 -8.05 7.99
C GLU A 163 -6.80 -7.44 6.72
N VAL A 164 -6.23 -6.33 6.21
CA VAL A 164 -6.62 -5.76 4.92
C VAL A 164 -6.49 -6.79 3.79
N LEU A 165 -5.37 -7.53 3.73
CA LEU A 165 -5.19 -8.57 2.73
C LEU A 165 -6.25 -9.67 2.82
N ASN A 166 -6.61 -10.07 4.04
CA ASN A 166 -7.58 -11.13 4.27
C ASN A 166 -9.00 -10.69 3.91
N LEU A 167 -9.42 -9.49 4.33
CA LEU A 167 -10.78 -8.99 4.19
C LEU A 167 -11.04 -8.38 2.82
N LEU A 168 -10.21 -7.44 2.38
CA LEU A 168 -10.41 -6.72 1.12
C LEU A 168 -9.87 -7.49 -0.10
N TYR A 169 -8.91 -8.40 0.08
CA TYR A 169 -8.25 -9.11 -1.02
C TYR A 169 -8.39 -10.63 -0.93
N ALA A 170 -9.33 -11.15 -0.14
CA ALA A 170 -9.58 -12.60 0.03
C ALA A 170 -8.31 -13.41 0.36
N GLY A 171 -7.41 -12.83 1.16
CA GLY A 171 -6.14 -13.43 1.56
C GLY A 171 -5.07 -13.43 0.46
N GLN A 172 -5.31 -12.78 -0.68
CA GLN A 172 -4.35 -12.74 -1.79
C GLN A 172 -3.29 -11.67 -1.55
N ARG A 173 -2.04 -12.10 -1.46
CA ARG A 173 -0.86 -11.23 -1.45
C ARG A 173 -0.49 -10.84 -2.88
N CYS A 174 0.20 -9.72 -3.03
CA CYS A 174 0.81 -9.35 -4.31
C CYS A 174 1.94 -10.35 -4.65
N PRO A 175 1.83 -11.12 -5.74
CA PRO A 175 2.84 -12.14 -6.06
C PRO A 175 4.21 -11.52 -6.37
N VAL A 176 4.22 -10.39 -7.09
CA VAL A 176 5.46 -9.70 -7.47
C VAL A 176 6.17 -9.10 -6.25
N THR A 177 5.42 -8.57 -5.28
CA THR A 177 6.02 -8.12 -4.01
C THR A 177 6.60 -9.28 -3.23
N ARG A 178 5.95 -10.45 -3.20
CA ARG A 178 6.49 -11.63 -2.51
C ARG A 178 7.77 -12.14 -3.15
N GLU A 179 7.82 -12.21 -4.48
CA GLU A 179 8.99 -12.65 -5.24
C GLU A 179 10.18 -11.70 -5.04
N ALA A 180 9.93 -10.39 -4.96
CA ALA A 180 10.98 -9.41 -4.70
C ALA A 180 11.51 -9.41 -3.24
N LEU A 181 10.86 -10.16 -2.33
CA LEU A 181 11.24 -10.25 -0.91
C LEU A 181 11.86 -11.60 -0.51
N THR A 182 11.97 -12.53 -1.47
CA THR A 182 12.68 -13.82 -1.34
C THR A 182 14.15 -13.67 -1.69
#